data_AF-W6K852-F1
#
_entry.id   AF-W6K852-F1
#
_cell.length_a   1.000
_cell.length_b   1.000
_cell.length_c   1.000
_cell.angle_alpha   90.00
_cell.angle_beta   90.00
_cell.angle_gamma   90.00
#
_symmetry.space_group_name_H-M   'P 1'
#
loop_
_entity.id
_entity.type
_entity.pdbx_description
1 polymer ?
#
loop_
_entity_poly.entity_id
_entity_poly.type
_entity_poly.pdbx_seq_one_letter_code
_entity_poly.pdbx_strand_id
1 'polypeptide(L)' 'MGTIVIFAAAAFAVGFAWGFRRPAGYCHLSTVQRHALPNRASSGLINGVVFAGIVGVIAAIAVGSGL' A
#
# COMPACT_ATOMS: atom_id res chain seq x y z
N MET A 1 0.27 8.59 -19.10
CA MET A 1 1.14 7.61 -18.39
C MET A 1 1.81 8.23 -17.17
N GLY A 2 2.52 9.37 -17.26
CA GLY A 2 3.22 9.97 -16.11
C GLY A 2 2.33 10.31 -14.91
N THR A 3 1.12 10.84 -15.12
CA THR A 3 0.16 11.16 -14.06
C THR A 3 -0.32 9.92 -13.30
N ILE A 4 -0.60 8.83 -13.99
CA ILE A 4 -1.01 7.55 -13.38
C ILE A 4 0.09 7.02 -12.45
N VAL A 5 1.36 7.13 -12.87
CA VAL A 5 2.52 6.73 -12.06
C VAL A 5 2.63 7.60 -10.80
N ILE A 6 2.40 8.91 -10.91
CA ILE A 6 2.42 9.83 -9.75
C ILE A 6 1.32 9.47 -8.75
N PHE A 7 0.10 9.21 -9.22
CA PHE A 7 -1.00 8.80 -8.34
C PHE A 7 -0.75 7.44 -7.69
N ALA A 8 -0.24 6.47 -8.45
CA ALA A 8 0.12 5.16 -7.91
C ALA A 8 1.25 5.26 -6.87
N ALA A 9 2.26 6.11 -7.09
CA ALA A 9 3.34 6.35 -6.13
C ALA A 9 2.85 7.04 -4.85
N ALA A 10 1.96 8.03 -4.96
CA ALA A 10 1.35 8.67 -3.81
C ALA A 10 0.49 7.67 -3.01
N ALA A 11 -0.33 6.88 -3.71
CA ALA A 11 -1.14 5.82 -3.11
C ALA A 11 -0.27 4.76 -2.42
N PHE A 12 0.86 4.39 -3.02
CA PHE A 12 1.84 3.51 -2.41
C PHE A 12 2.37 4.07 -1.09
N ALA A 13 2.81 5.33 -1.07
CA ALA A 13 3.36 5.96 0.13
C ALA A 13 2.32 6.01 1.27
N VAL A 14 1.07 6.32 0.95
CA VAL A 14 -0.04 6.33 1.92
C VAL A 14 -0.32 4.92 2.44
N GLY A 15 -0.44 3.93 1.55
CA GLY A 15 -0.66 2.53 1.93
C GLY A 15 0.50 1.98 2.77
N PHE A 16 1.73 2.34 2.43
CA PHE A 16 2.93 1.98 3.19
C PHE A 16 2.92 2.57 4.59
N ALA A 17 2.70 3.89 4.70
CA ALA A 17 2.65 4.55 6.00
C ALA A 17 1.53 3.99 6.89
N TRP A 18 0.37 3.67 6.29
CA TRP A 18 -0.74 3.07 7.00
C TRP A 18 -0.42 1.65 7.49
N GLY A 19 0.10 0.78 6.62
CA GLY A 19 0.49 -0.59 6.98
C GLY A 19 1.65 -0.67 7.96
N PHE A 20 2.56 0.31 7.95
CA PHE A 20 3.64 0.41 8.92
C PHE A 20 3.13 0.81 10.32
N ARG A 21 2.14 1.71 10.38
CA ARG A 21 1.48 2.14 11.63
C ARG A 21 0.52 1.09 12.17
N ARG A 22 -0.14 0.33 11.28
CA ARG A 22 -1.09 -0.75 11.59
C ARG A 22 -0.59 -2.07 11.02
N PRO A 23 0.47 -2.65 11.61
CA PRO A 23 1.03 -3.90 11.12
C PRO A 23 0.05 -5.06 11.27
N ALA A 24 0.10 -5.99 10.32
CA ALA A 24 -0.72 -7.20 10.35
C ALA A 24 -0.32 -8.09 11.54
N GLY A 25 -1.33 -8.61 12.24
CA GLY A 25 -1.16 -9.59 13.31
C GLY A 25 -1.28 -11.00 12.75
N TYR A 26 -0.24 -11.48 12.05
CA TYR A 26 -0.23 -12.87 11.58
C TYR A 26 -0.36 -13.85 12.76
N CYS A 27 -1.07 -14.97 12.54
CA CYS A 27 -1.16 -16.05 13.52
C CYS A 27 0.26 -16.45 13.97
N HIS A 28 0.43 -16.69 15.27
CA HIS A 28 1.71 -17.04 15.92
C HIS A 28 2.68 -15.89 16.24
N LEU A 29 2.38 -14.63 15.89
CA LEU A 29 3.21 -13.50 16.35
C LEU A 29 2.80 -13.01 17.73
N SER A 30 3.77 -12.98 18.66
CA SER A 30 3.63 -12.26 19.92
C SER A 30 3.46 -10.76 19.69
N THR A 31 2.89 -10.03 20.65
CA THR A 31 2.63 -8.59 20.54
C THR A 31 3.89 -7.79 20.20
N VAL A 32 5.04 -8.22 20.74
CA VAL A 32 6.35 -7.62 20.45
C VAL A 32 6.76 -7.85 18.99
N GLN A 33 6.61 -9.07 18.48
CA GLN A 33 6.97 -9.41 17.10
C GLN A 33 6.04 -8.75 16.07
N ARG A 34 4.76 -8.51 16.41
CA ARG A 34 3.85 -7.73 15.55
C ARG A 34 4.33 -6.30 15.33
N HIS A 35 5.01 -5.73 16.32
CA HIS A 35 5.58 -4.39 16.25
C HIS A 35 7.06 -4.36 15.88
N ALA A 36 7.68 -5.50 15.61
CA ALA A 36 9.03 -5.56 15.10
C ALA A 36 9.11 -4.85 13.74
N LEU A 37 10.21 -4.12 13.52
CA LEU A 37 10.53 -3.45 12.26
C LEU A 37 10.26 -4.31 11.01
N PRO A 38 10.70 -5.59 10.93
CA PRO A 38 10.42 -6.41 9.75
C PRO A 38 8.92 -6.59 9.50
N ASN A 39 8.11 -6.89 10.53
CA ASN A 39 6.68 -7.08 10.35
C ASN A 39 5.96 -5.78 9.92
N ARG A 40 6.39 -4.64 10.48
CA ARG A 40 5.87 -3.30 10.08
C ARG A 40 6.25 -2.96 8.65
N ALA A 41 7.49 -3.19 8.25
CA ALA A 41 7.96 -2.95 6.89
C ALA A 41 7.21 -3.84 5.89
N SER A 42 7.08 -5.15 6.16
CA SER A 42 6.32 -6.07 5.32
C SER A 42 4.86 -5.67 5.20
N SER A 43 4.21 -5.33 6.32
CA SER A 43 2.81 -4.87 6.33
C SER A 43 2.63 -3.56 5.57
N GLY A 44 3.60 -2.65 5.67
CA GLY A 44 3.66 -1.42 4.88
C GLY A 44 3.78 -1.73 3.39
N LEU A 45 4.74 -2.56 2.99
CA LEU A 45 4.95 -2.92 1.59
C LEU A 45 3.70 -3.54 0.96
N ILE A 46 3.06 -4.50 1.65
CA ILE A 46 1.85 -5.17 1.16
C ILE A 46 0.73 -4.14 0.95
N ASN A 47 0.44 -3.31 1.96
CA ASN A 47 -0.59 -2.29 1.84
C ASN A 47 -0.25 -1.23 0.78
N GLY A 48 1.01 -0.82 0.69
CA GLY A 48 1.48 0.10 -0.35
C GLY A 48 1.20 -0.43 -1.75
N VAL A 49 1.57 -1.69 -2.03
CA VAL A 49 1.32 -2.32 -3.34
C VAL A 49 -0.17 -2.45 -3.62
N VAL A 50 -0.98 -2.86 -2.64
CA VAL A 50 -2.45 -2.99 -2.81
C VAL A 50 -3.08 -1.64 -3.15
N PHE A 51 -2.74 -0.58 -2.41
CA PHE A 51 -3.27 0.76 -2.68
C PHE A 51 -2.80 1.30 -4.03
N ALA A 52 -1.52 1.13 -4.37
CA ALA A 52 -0.98 1.54 -5.66
C ALA A 52 -1.66 0.80 -6.82
N GLY A 53 -1.93 -0.50 -6.66
CA GLY A 53 -2.64 -1.31 -7.65
C GLY A 53 -4.07 -0.85 -7.85
N ILE A 54 -4.83 -0.65 -6.77
CA ILE A 54 -6.22 -0.17 -6.84
C ILE A 54 -6.28 1.20 -7.52
N VAL A 55 -5.45 2.16 -7.08
CA VAL A 55 -5.43 3.51 -7.65
C VAL A 55 -4.94 3.49 -9.09
N GLY A 56 -3.95 2.66 -9.43
CA GLY A 56 -3.46 2.49 -10.80
C GLY A 56 -4.54 1.97 -11.75
N VAL A 57 -5.32 0.96 -11.32
CA VAL A 57 -6.45 0.43 -12.10
C VAL A 57 -7.54 1.50 -12.28
N ILE A 58 -7.94 2.19 -11.22
CA ILE A 58 -8.96 3.26 -11.29
C ILE A 58 -8.50 4.38 -12.23
N ALA A 59 -7.25 4.83 -12.10
CA ALA A 59 -6.69 5.89 -12.93
C ALA A 59 -6.57 5.45 -14.40
N ALA A 60 -6.22 4.20 -14.67
CA ALA A 60 -6.20 3.65 -16.02
C ALA A 60 -7.59 3.57 -16.64
N ILE A 61 -8.60 3.16 -15.87
CA ILE A 61 -10.00 3.14 -16.31
C ILE A 61 -10.48 4.56 -16.60
N ALA A 62 -10.26 5.51 -15.69
CA ALA A 62 -10.67 6.91 -15.87
C ALA A 62 -10.10 7.51 -17.16
N VAL A 63 -8.78 7.40 -17.35
CA VAL A 63 -8.09 7.89 -18.55
C VAL A 63 -8.55 7.15 -19.80
N GLY A 64 -8.77 5.84 -19.74
CA GLY A 64 -9.27 5.03 -20.86
C GLY A 64 -10.73 5.32 -21.23
N SER A 65 -11.55 5.74 -20.25
CA SER A 65 -12.96 6.11 -20.43
C SER A 65 -13.18 7.56 -20.87
N GLY A 66 -12.13 8.38 -20.95
CA GLY A 66 -12.21 9.79 -21.36
C GLY A 66 -12.79 10.73 -20.30
N LEU A 67 -12.77 10.31 -19.01
CA LEU A 67 -13.00 11.17 -17.85
C LEU A 67 -11.76 12.01 -17.53
#